data_AF-A0A941A9U3-F1
#
_entry.id   AF-A0A941A9U3-F1
#
_cell.length_a   1.000
_cell.length_b   1.000
_cell.length_c   1.000
_cell.angle_alpha   90.00
_cell.angle_beta   90.00
_cell.angle_gamma   90.00
#
_symmetry.space_group_name_H-M   'P 1'
#
loop_
_entity.id
_entity.type
_entity.pdbx_description
1 polymer ?
#
loop_
_entity_poly.entity_id
_entity_poly.type
_entity_poly.pdbx_seq_one_letter_code
_entity_poly.pdbx_strand_id
1 'polypeptide(L)'
;MKSTRIILIVSVALLCLVPALAADISGKWTTVITTGIGEMNYTFDFKVEGEKLTGKAVMSMGGNSSESALTEGSVKGNEISFVETLKVQGQELRCDYKGKISGDEIRGSRQVGSYGTE
;
A
#
# COMPACT_ATOMS: atom_id res chain seq x y z
N MET A 1 -23.82 -64.05 -1.57
CA MET A 1 -24.38 -62.80 -1.02
C MET A 1 -23.29 -62.07 -0.23
N LYS A 2 -22.60 -61.10 -0.84
CA LYS A 2 -21.79 -60.10 -0.10
C LYS A 2 -21.91 -58.79 -0.87
N SER A 3 -22.61 -57.83 -0.27
CA SER A 3 -22.97 -56.55 -0.85
C SER A 3 -21.79 -55.58 -0.79
N THR A 4 -21.26 -55.19 -1.95
CA THR A 4 -20.27 -54.11 -2.06
C THR A 4 -21.02 -52.78 -1.94
N ARG A 5 -20.84 -52.06 -0.83
CA ARG A 5 -21.37 -50.70 -0.64
C ARG A 5 -20.37 -49.70 -1.22
N ILE A 6 -20.76 -49.03 -2.31
CA ILE A 6 -20.04 -47.88 -2.88
C ILE A 6 -20.37 -46.67 -1.99
N ILE A 7 -19.38 -46.12 -1.31
CA ILE A 7 -19.50 -44.87 -0.56
C ILE A 7 -19.01 -43.76 -1.46
N LEU A 8 -19.95 -42.97 -2.01
CA LEU A 8 -19.66 -41.76 -2.76
C LEU A 8 -19.43 -40.62 -1.74
N ILE A 9 -18.19 -40.27 -1.47
CA ILE A 9 -17.84 -39.12 -0.61
C ILE A 9 -17.96 -37.86 -1.46
N VAL A 10 -19.15 -37.24 -1.47
CA VAL A 10 -19.33 -35.90 -2.03
C VAL A 10 -18.72 -34.90 -1.05
N SER A 11 -17.46 -34.55 -1.29
CA SER A 11 -16.79 -33.45 -0.59
C SER A 11 -17.35 -32.14 -1.14
N VAL A 12 -18.36 -31.57 -0.48
CA VAL A 12 -18.79 -30.19 -0.75
C VAL A 12 -17.73 -29.26 -0.16
N ALA A 13 -16.75 -28.90 -0.98
CA ALA A 13 -15.86 -27.78 -0.69
C ALA A 13 -16.69 -26.49 -0.82
N LEU A 14 -17.27 -26.06 0.30
CA LEU A 14 -17.93 -24.76 0.41
C LEU A 14 -16.82 -23.69 0.32
N LEU A 15 -16.55 -23.20 -0.89
CA LEU A 15 -15.75 -22.00 -1.08
C LEU A 15 -16.56 -20.83 -0.50
N CYS A 16 -16.32 -20.51 0.77
CA CYS A 16 -16.76 -19.23 1.32
C CYS A 16 -16.00 -18.13 0.58
N LEU A 17 -16.65 -17.54 -0.43
CA LEU A 17 -16.21 -16.30 -1.06
C LEU A 17 -16.52 -15.18 -0.06
N VAL A 18 -15.62 -14.98 0.92
CA VAL A 18 -15.72 -13.83 1.83
C VAL A 18 -15.41 -12.60 0.97
N PRO A 19 -16.32 -11.61 0.85
CA PRO A 19 -15.98 -10.36 0.21
C PRO A 19 -14.81 -9.75 0.99
N ALA A 20 -13.66 -9.64 0.33
CA ALA A 20 -12.52 -8.92 0.89
C ALA A 20 -12.89 -7.44 0.95
N LEU A 21 -13.49 -7.02 2.06
CA LEU A 21 -13.62 -5.61 2.37
C LEU A 21 -12.18 -5.07 2.39
N ALA A 22 -11.91 -4.09 1.54
CA ALA A 22 -10.65 -3.35 1.60
C ALA A 22 -10.49 -2.82 3.03
N ALA A 23 -9.32 -2.99 3.62
CA ALA A 23 -9.04 -2.40 4.93
C ALA A 23 -9.18 -0.88 4.80
N ASP A 24 -9.99 -0.25 5.67
CA ASP A 24 -10.06 1.21 5.72
C ASP A 24 -8.80 1.73 6.40
N ILE A 25 -7.85 2.16 5.57
CA ILE A 25 -6.56 2.71 6.01
C ILE A 25 -6.55 4.25 6.01
N SER A 26 -7.72 4.88 5.92
CA SER A 26 -7.81 6.34 5.91
C SER A 26 -7.21 6.93 7.19
N GLY A 27 -6.55 8.09 7.07
CA GLY A 27 -5.93 8.78 8.19
C GLY A 27 -4.41 8.92 8.05
N LYS A 28 -3.77 9.24 9.18
CA LYS A 28 -2.35 9.60 9.22
C LYS A 28 -1.46 8.40 9.50
N TRP A 29 -0.47 8.20 8.64
CA TRP A 29 0.54 7.16 8.74
C TRP A 29 1.93 7.79 8.80
N THR A 30 2.77 7.31 9.71
CA THR A 30 4.14 7.82 9.87
C THR A 30 5.15 6.74 9.55
N THR A 31 6.26 7.11 8.93
CA THR A 31 7.37 6.20 8.67
C THR A 31 8.68 6.97 8.57
N VAL A 32 9.79 6.25 8.71
CA VAL A 32 11.13 6.76 8.44
C VAL A 32 11.68 5.99 7.26
N ILE A 33 11.99 6.70 6.17
CA ILE A 33 12.60 6.12 4.98
C ILE A 33 14.10 6.43 5.04
N THR A 34 14.93 5.39 5.14
CA THR A 34 16.38 5.53 5.11
C THR A 34 16.86 5.46 3.67
N THR A 35 17.57 6.47 3.22
CA THR A 35 18.11 6.56 1.84
C THR A 35 19.59 6.89 1.87
N GLY A 36 20.24 6.84 0.70
CA GLY A 36 21.65 7.23 0.57
C GLY A 36 21.95 8.67 1.00
N ILE A 37 20.95 9.57 1.04
CA ILE A 37 21.10 10.96 1.47
C ILE A 37 20.75 11.20 2.96
N GLY A 38 20.26 10.16 3.66
CA GLY A 38 19.87 10.21 5.07
C GLY A 38 18.47 9.68 5.34
N GLU A 39 18.04 9.84 6.59
CA GLU A 39 16.70 9.50 7.06
C GLU A 39 15.70 10.61 6.72
N MET A 40 14.61 10.23 6.07
CA MET A 40 13.48 11.10 5.79
C MET A 40 12.28 10.68 6.64
N ASN A 41 11.79 11.59 7.46
CA ASN A 41 10.56 11.38 8.24
C ASN A 41 9.37 11.70 7.35
N TYR A 42 8.45 10.76 7.21
CA TYR A 42 7.26 10.88 6.39
C TYR A 42 6.00 10.83 7.24
N THR A 43 5.05 11.71 6.94
CA THR A 43 3.65 11.60 7.35
C THR A 43 2.77 11.57 6.12
N PHE A 44 2.11 10.45 5.87
CA PHE A 44 1.07 10.32 4.86
C PHE A 44 -0.30 10.59 5.47
N ASP A 45 -1.16 11.28 4.74
CA ASP A 45 -2.57 11.48 5.09
C ASP A 45 -3.43 10.85 4.00
N PHE A 46 -3.84 9.60 4.23
CA PHE A 46 -4.59 8.80 3.26
C PHE A 46 -6.08 9.07 3.36
N LYS A 47 -6.71 9.17 2.19
CA LYS A 47 -8.15 9.19 2.02
C LYS A 47 -8.55 8.10 1.05
N VAL A 48 -9.34 7.14 1.53
CA VAL A 48 -9.83 6.00 0.74
C VAL A 48 -11.32 6.16 0.44
N GLU A 49 -11.68 6.09 -0.84
CA GLU A 49 -13.06 6.11 -1.33
C GLU A 49 -13.27 4.89 -2.24
N GLY A 50 -13.88 3.83 -1.70
CA GLY A 50 -13.92 2.53 -2.38
C GLY A 50 -12.51 1.95 -2.52
N GLU A 51 -12.09 1.63 -3.75
CA GLU A 51 -10.72 1.15 -4.03
C GLU A 51 -9.74 2.29 -4.34
N LYS A 52 -10.19 3.54 -4.41
CA LYS A 52 -9.36 4.69 -4.79
C LYS A 52 -8.71 5.29 -3.55
N LEU A 53 -7.39 5.45 -3.60
CA LEU A 53 -6.63 6.17 -2.59
C LEU A 53 -6.16 7.52 -3.14
N THR A 54 -6.32 8.56 -2.34
CA THR A 54 -5.77 9.89 -2.56
C THR A 54 -5.17 10.39 -1.26
N GLY A 55 -4.45 11.51 -1.29
CA GLY A 55 -3.89 12.05 -0.06
C GLY A 55 -2.77 13.04 -0.29
N LYS A 56 -2.04 13.29 0.80
CA LYS A 56 -0.82 14.11 0.79
C LYS A 56 0.27 13.39 1.57
N ALA A 57 1.52 13.65 1.22
CA ALA A 57 2.66 13.30 2.03
C ALA A 57 3.37 14.57 2.49
N VAL A 58 3.80 14.56 3.75
CA VAL A 58 4.72 15.56 4.30
C VAL A 58 6.01 14.84 4.63
N MET A 59 7.08 15.21 3.93
CA MET A 59 8.44 14.75 4.19
C MET A 59 9.18 15.80 5.00
N SER A 60 9.94 15.40 6.01
CA SER A 60 10.89 16.26 6.70
C SER A 60 12.28 15.63 6.81
N MET A 61 13.30 16.46 6.54
CA MET A 61 14.71 16.08 6.57
C MET A 61 15.56 17.32 6.89
N GLY A 62 16.47 17.22 7.85
CA GLY A 62 17.41 18.30 8.19
C GLY A 62 16.72 19.62 8.63
N GLY A 63 15.54 19.54 9.26
CA GLY A 63 14.76 20.71 9.70
C GLY A 63 13.91 21.38 8.62
N ASN A 64 13.99 20.92 7.37
CA ASN A 64 13.11 21.38 6.28
C ASN A 64 11.97 20.38 6.08
N SER A 65 10.82 20.88 5.58
CA SER A 65 9.67 20.04 5.22
C SER A 65 9.14 20.38 3.84
N SER A 66 8.65 19.37 3.12
CA SER A 66 7.97 19.52 1.83
C SER A 66 6.69 18.73 1.79
N GLU A 67 5.67 19.25 1.12
CA GLU A 67 4.40 18.57 0.87
C GLU A 67 4.31 18.13 -0.60
N SER A 68 3.75 16.95 -0.82
CA SER A 68 3.49 16.36 -2.14
C SER A 68 2.10 15.72 -2.16
N ALA A 69 1.49 15.66 -3.35
CA ALA A 69 0.21 15.00 -3.53
C ALA A 69 0.41 13.50 -3.81
N LEU A 70 -0.53 12.69 -3.33
CA LEU A 70 -0.62 11.28 -3.67
C LEU A 70 -1.61 11.07 -4.81
N THR A 71 -1.13 10.50 -5.91
CA THR A 71 -1.91 10.21 -7.12
C THR A 71 -1.90 8.72 -7.43
N GLU A 72 -2.78 8.30 -8.35
CA GLU A 72 -2.85 6.90 -8.82
C GLU A 72 -2.96 5.87 -7.67
N GLY A 73 -3.55 6.28 -6.55
CA GLY A 73 -3.65 5.45 -5.37
C GLY A 73 -4.76 4.41 -5.51
N SER A 74 -4.48 3.18 -5.05
CA SER A 74 -5.46 2.12 -4.95
C SER A 74 -5.24 1.24 -3.72
N VAL A 75 -6.35 0.77 -3.13
CA VAL A 75 -6.37 -0.23 -2.06
C VAL A 75 -7.27 -1.38 -2.50
N LYS A 76 -6.72 -2.60 -2.55
CA LYS A 76 -7.43 -3.82 -2.95
C LYS A 76 -7.12 -4.93 -1.96
N GLY A 77 -8.11 -5.32 -1.16
CA GLY A 77 -7.89 -6.27 -0.06
C GLY A 77 -6.84 -5.73 0.93
N ASN A 78 -5.68 -6.38 0.98
CA ASN A 78 -4.53 -5.96 1.80
C ASN A 78 -3.40 -5.35 0.99
N GLU A 79 -3.57 -5.10 -0.31
CA GLU A 79 -2.57 -4.46 -1.16
C GLU A 79 -2.85 -2.95 -1.28
N ILE A 80 -1.81 -2.15 -1.19
CA ILE A 80 -1.84 -0.71 -1.37
C ILE A 80 -0.79 -0.33 -2.44
N SER A 81 -1.16 0.56 -3.34
CA SER A 81 -0.21 1.22 -4.25
C SER A 81 -0.57 2.67 -4.44
N PHE A 82 0.41 3.55 -4.58
CA PHE A 82 0.18 4.96 -4.90
C PHE A 82 1.45 5.60 -5.45
N VAL A 83 1.30 6.81 -5.97
CA VAL A 83 2.39 7.59 -6.54
C VAL A 83 2.52 8.88 -5.76
N GLU A 84 3.74 9.22 -5.39
CA GLU A 84 4.09 10.55 -4.92
C GLU A 84 4.87 11.28 -6.02
N THR A 85 4.43 12.48 -6.39
CA THR A 85 5.17 13.34 -7.31
C THR A 85 5.93 14.40 -6.53
N LEU A 86 7.24 14.22 -6.41
CA LEU A 86 8.14 15.17 -5.78
C LEU A 86 8.57 16.25 -6.77
N LYS A 87 8.80 17.48 -6.29
CA LYS A 87 9.43 18.55 -7.08
C LYS A 87 10.86 18.75 -6.59
N VAL A 88 11.82 18.30 -7.38
CA VAL A 88 13.26 18.41 -7.08
C VAL A 88 13.90 19.30 -8.13
N GLN A 89 14.50 20.42 -7.71
CA GLN A 89 15.18 21.37 -8.61
C GLN A 89 14.29 21.87 -9.79
N GLY A 90 12.99 21.98 -9.57
CA GLY A 90 12.03 22.39 -10.61
C GLY A 90 11.60 21.28 -11.57
N GLN A 91 12.09 20.05 -11.40
CA GLN A 91 11.65 18.87 -12.16
C GLN A 91 10.76 17.97 -11.30
N GLU A 92 9.83 17.28 -11.95
CA GLU A 92 8.98 16.28 -11.29
C GLU A 92 9.69 14.93 -11.22
N LEU A 93 9.74 14.38 -10.01
CA LEU A 93 10.29 13.06 -9.73
C LEU A 93 9.15 12.17 -9.22
N ARG A 94 8.80 11.18 -10.02
CA ARG A 94 7.81 10.17 -9.67
C ARG A 94 8.40 9.15 -8.70
N CYS A 95 7.68 8.89 -7.60
CA CYS A 95 7.98 7.83 -6.67
C CYS A 95 6.80 6.86 -6.59
N ASP A 96 6.99 5.62 -7.02
CA ASP A 96 5.96 4.59 -6.98
C ASP A 96 6.06 3.79 -5.66
N TYR A 97 4.97 3.71 -4.91
CA TYR A 97 4.88 2.96 -3.67
C TYR A 97 4.01 1.73 -3.87
N LYS A 98 4.44 0.61 -3.29
CA LYS A 98 3.67 -0.63 -3.19
C LYS A 98 3.83 -1.20 -1.80
N GLY A 99 2.75 -1.68 -1.20
CA GLY A 99 2.80 -2.27 0.13
C GLY A 99 1.70 -3.26 0.41
N LYS A 100 1.83 -3.91 1.57
CA LYS A 100 0.84 -4.79 2.17
C LYS A 100 0.43 -4.26 3.54
N ILE A 101 -0.87 -4.24 3.78
CA ILE A 101 -1.51 -3.83 5.01
C ILE A 101 -1.59 -5.04 5.94
N SER A 102 -1.17 -4.86 7.20
CA SER A 102 -1.20 -5.88 8.24
C SER A 102 -1.59 -5.27 9.56
N GLY A 103 -2.91 -5.14 9.81
CA GLY A 103 -3.43 -4.41 10.96
C GLY A 103 -3.06 -2.94 10.86
N ASP A 104 -2.31 -2.46 11.86
CA ASP A 104 -1.91 -1.04 11.98
C ASP A 104 -0.53 -0.76 11.35
N GLU A 105 -0.06 -1.64 10.48
CA GLU A 105 1.23 -1.50 9.79
C GLU A 105 1.06 -1.66 8.27
N ILE A 106 1.81 -0.85 7.52
CA ILE A 106 1.99 -0.99 6.08
C ILE A 106 3.47 -1.29 5.82
N ARG A 107 3.74 -2.48 5.28
CA ARG A 107 5.09 -2.87 4.83
C ARG A 107 5.16 -2.75 3.32
N GLY A 108 6.13 -2.04 2.80
CA GLY A 108 6.22 -1.79 1.37
C GLY A 108 7.59 -1.40 0.88
N SER A 109 7.63 -1.07 -0.39
CA SER A 109 8.80 -0.59 -1.11
C SER A 109 8.45 0.68 -1.89
N ARG A 110 9.45 1.51 -2.13
CA ARG A 110 9.39 2.74 -2.92
C ARG A 110 10.38 2.65 -4.07
N GLN A 111 9.91 2.88 -5.29
CA GLN A 111 10.75 3.08 -6.46
C GLN A 111 10.88 4.57 -6.75
N VAL A 112 12.09 5.11 -6.79
CA VAL A 112 12.36 6.53 -7.07
C VAL A 112 12.83 6.67 -8.51
N GLY A 113 11.93 7.00 -9.44
CA GLY A 113 12.24 7.13 -10.87
C GLY A 113 13.10 5.97 -11.39
N SER A 114 14.22 6.30 -12.05
CA SER A 114 15.24 5.33 -12.48
C SER A 114 16.40 5.16 -11.48
N TYR A 115 16.31 5.74 -10.29
CA TYR A 115 17.40 5.82 -9.31
C TYR A 115 17.52 4.58 -8.42
N GLY A 116 16.42 3.90 -8.10
CA GLY A 116 16.46 2.67 -7.32
C GLY A 116 15.14 2.31 -6.63
N THR A 117 15.08 1.08 -6.12
CA THR A 117 14.04 0.59 -5.22
C THR A 117 14.60 0.49 -3.81
N GLU A 118 13.85 0.97 -2.83
CA GLU A 118 14.17 0.92 -1.40
C GLU A 118 12.97 0.38 -0.60
#